data_AF-Q6Y9Y2-F1
#
_entry.id   AF-Q6Y9Y2-F1
#
_cell.length_a   1.000
_cell.length_b   1.000
_cell.length_c   1.000
_cell.angle_alpha   90.00
_cell.angle_beta   90.00
_cell.angle_gamma   90.00
#
_symmetry.space_group_name_H-M   'P 1'
#
loop_
_entity.id
_entity.type
_entity.pdbx_description
1 polymer ?
#
loop_
_entity_poly.entity_id
_entity_poly.type
_entity_poly.pdbx_seq_one_letter_code
_entity_poly.pdbx_strand_id
1 'polypeptide(L)'
;NTAQGPRDRRVRLSIGIARKFFDLQEMLGFDKPSKTLDWLLTKSKEAIKELVQSKSSKSNISNPPSECDQEVLSADLPYIGSKGKAAVGLNPNKCKGGKDAVDLAKESRAKARAR
;
A
#
# COMPACT_ATOMS: atom_id res chain seq x y z
N ASN A 1 6.76 -1.39 6.75
CA ASN A 1 7.23 -0.03 6.45
C ASN A 1 8.13 -0.07 5.24
N THR A 2 8.12 0.98 4.42
CA THR A 2 9.11 1.11 3.33
C THR A 2 10.43 1.60 3.91
N ALA A 3 11.56 1.36 3.24
CA ALA A 3 12.86 1.93 3.63
C ALA A 3 12.81 3.47 3.73
N GLN A 4 11.83 4.10 3.08
CA GLN A 4 11.56 5.53 3.07
C GLN A 4 10.53 5.97 4.14
N GLY A 5 10.21 5.10 5.12
CA GLY A 5 9.27 5.38 6.21
C GLY A 5 7.83 4.89 5.97
N PRO A 6 6.88 5.28 6.84
CA PRO A 6 5.45 5.01 6.68
C PRO A 6 4.88 5.73 5.45
N ARG A 7 4.05 5.04 4.66
CA ARG A 7 3.33 5.64 3.53
C ARG A 7 1.84 5.39 3.65
N ASP A 8 1.04 6.31 3.13
CA ASP A 8 -0.38 6.06 2.90
C ASP A 8 -0.51 4.91 1.88
N ARG A 9 -1.44 4.01 2.16
CA ARG A 9 -1.75 2.85 1.32
C ARG A 9 -2.84 3.15 0.30
N ARG A 10 -3.49 4.31 0.38
CA ARG A 10 -4.57 4.72 -0.52
C ARG A 10 -3.99 5.43 -1.74
N VAL A 11 -4.59 5.14 -2.89
CA VAL A 11 -4.28 5.83 -4.13
C VAL A 11 -5.48 6.69 -4.49
N ARG A 12 -5.26 7.99 -4.72
CA ARG A 12 -6.28 8.93 -5.21
C ARG A 12 -6.13 9.04 -6.72
N LEU A 13 -7.17 8.66 -7.45
CA LEU A 13 -7.21 8.74 -8.91
C LEU A 13 -8.00 9.98 -9.35
N SER A 14 -7.63 10.55 -10.51
CA SER A 14 -8.47 11.58 -11.14
C SER A 14 -9.77 10.96 -11.64
N ILE A 15 -10.81 11.77 -11.80
CA ILE A 15 -12.15 11.28 -12.20
C ILE A 15 -12.12 10.47 -13.51
N GLY A 16 -11.35 10.91 -14.50
CA GLY A 16 -11.25 10.22 -15.80
C GLY A 16 -10.53 8.88 -15.70
N ILE A 17 -9.50 8.80 -14.85
CA ILE A 17 -8.74 7.56 -14.64
C ILE A 17 -9.55 6.59 -13.78
N ALA A 18 -10.24 7.11 -12.76
CA ALA A 18 -11.09 6.32 -11.88
C ALA A 18 -12.17 5.56 -12.68
N ARG A 19 -12.81 6.22 -13.66
CA ARG A 19 -13.79 5.56 -14.55
C ARG A 19 -13.20 4.35 -15.25
N LYS A 20 -12.11 4.54 -16.01
CA LYS A 20 -11.41 3.45 -16.72
C LYS A 20 -10.93 2.34 -15.78
N PHE A 21 -10.50 2.70 -14.58
CA PHE A 21 -10.02 1.74 -13.59
C PHE A 21 -11.16 0.86 -13.03
N PHE A 22 -12.31 1.46 -12.71
CA PHE A 22 -13.46 0.69 -12.21
C PHE A 22 -14.14 -0.12 -13.30
N ASP A 23 -14.21 0.40 -14.53
CA ASP A 23 -14.69 -0.37 -15.69
C ASP A 23 -13.83 -1.64 -15.87
N LEU A 24 -12.50 -1.49 -15.79
CA LEU A 24 -11.58 -2.63 -15.85
C LEU A 24 -11.78 -3.61 -14.68
N GLN A 25 -12.05 -3.10 -13.47
CA GLN A 25 -12.32 -3.94 -12.31
C GLN A 25 -13.58 -4.79 -12.51
N GLU A 26 -14.66 -4.18 -13.04
CA GLU A 26 -15.92 -4.87 -13.36
C GLU A 26 -15.71 -5.92 -14.45
N MET A 27 -14.99 -5.58 -15.52
CA MET A 27 -14.66 -6.52 -16.60
C MET A 27 -13.85 -7.73 -16.14
N LEU A 28 -12.95 -7.54 -15.16
CA LEU A 28 -12.16 -8.63 -14.57
C LEU A 28 -12.92 -9.40 -13.48
N GLY A 29 -14.07 -8.89 -13.03
CA GLY A 29 -14.87 -9.49 -11.97
C GLY A 29 -14.19 -9.46 -10.59
N PHE A 30 -13.30 -8.49 -10.34
CA PHE A 30 -12.60 -8.40 -9.07
C PHE A 30 -13.38 -7.62 -8.02
N ASP A 31 -13.53 -8.23 -6.85
CA ASP A 31 -14.17 -7.60 -5.68
C ASP A 31 -13.30 -6.49 -5.06
N LYS A 32 -11.96 -6.64 -5.13
CA LYS A 32 -11.00 -5.72 -4.51
C LYS A 32 -10.18 -4.97 -5.55
N PRO A 33 -10.09 -3.63 -5.49
CA PRO A 33 -9.31 -2.83 -6.45
C PRO A 33 -7.81 -3.14 -6.39
N SER A 34 -7.31 -3.62 -5.25
CA SER A 34 -5.91 -4.07 -5.11
C SER A 34 -5.57 -5.24 -6.04
N LYS A 35 -6.55 -6.09 -6.37
CA LYS A 35 -6.35 -7.21 -7.32
C LYS A 35 -6.26 -6.71 -8.75
N THR A 36 -7.06 -5.71 -9.12
CA THR A 36 -6.96 -5.03 -10.42
C THR A 36 -5.59 -4.38 -10.60
N LEU A 37 -5.07 -3.72 -9.56
CA LEU A 37 -3.72 -3.14 -9.59
C LEU A 37 -2.63 -4.21 -9.72
N ASP A 38 -2.72 -5.32 -8.99
CA ASP A 38 -1.76 -6.43 -9.10
C ASP A 38 -1.77 -7.07 -10.50
N TRP A 39 -2.95 -7.20 -11.09
CA TRP A 39 -3.12 -7.67 -12.46
C TRP A 39 -2.50 -6.71 -13.48
N LEU A 40 -2.75 -5.40 -13.35
CA LEU A 40 -2.16 -4.34 -14.19
C LEU A 40 -0.63 -4.39 -14.14
N LEU A 41 -0.06 -4.47 -12.94
CA LEU A 41 1.40 -4.56 -12.75
C LEU A 41 1.94 -5.87 -13.33
N THR A 42 1.22 -6.98 -13.18
CA THR A 42 1.67 -8.27 -13.72
C THR A 42 1.65 -8.31 -15.24
N LYS A 43 0.62 -7.75 -15.88
CA LYS A 43 0.52 -7.67 -17.34
C LYS A 43 1.52 -6.70 -17.96
N SER A 44 1.88 -5.63 -17.24
CA SER A 44 2.85 -4.63 -17.71
C SER A 44 4.31 -4.94 -17.37
N LYS A 45 4.61 -6.01 -16.62
CA LYS A 45 5.99 -6.39 -16.25
C LYS A 45 6.94 -6.47 -17.44
N GLU A 46 6.51 -7.06 -18.55
CA GLU A 46 7.32 -7.21 -19.76
C GLU A 46 7.58 -5.85 -20.43
N ALA A 47 6.52 -5.06 -20.64
CA ALA A 47 6.63 -3.71 -21.20
C ALA A 47 7.53 -2.80 -20.34
N ILE A 48 7.47 -2.91 -19.01
CA ILE A 48 8.35 -2.15 -18.10
C ILE A 48 9.81 -2.61 -18.26
N LYS A 49 10.08 -3.92 -18.36
CA LYS A 49 11.44 -4.44 -18.55
C LYS A 49 12.07 -3.93 -19.85
N GLU A 50 11.32 -3.99 -20.96
CA GLU A 50 11.77 -3.46 -22.26
C GLU A 50 12.01 -1.95 -22.23
N LEU A 51 11.14 -1.20 -21.55
CA LEU A 51 11.30 0.25 -21.40
C LEU A 51 12.58 0.61 -20.62
N VAL A 52 12.88 -0.11 -19.54
CA VAL A 52 14.09 0.14 -18.74
C VAL A 52 15.35 -0.15 -19.56
N GLN A 53 15.37 -1.26 -20.32
CA GLN A 53 16.50 -1.61 -21.18
C GLN A 53 16.71 -0.62 -22.32
N SER A 54 15.64 -0.18 -22.99
CA SER A 54 15.74 0.80 -24.08
C SER A 54 16.16 2.20 -23.59
N LYS A 55 15.87 2.55 -22.33
CA LYS A 55 16.34 3.80 -21.70
C LYS A 55 17.84 3.72 -21.36
N SER A 56 18.36 2.57 -20.94
CA SER A 56 19.80 2.39 -20.68
C SER A 56 20.63 2.35 -21.97
N SER A 57 20.08 1.91 -23.10
CA SER A 57 20.78 1.94 -24.40
C SER A 57 20.91 3.34 -25.03
N LYS A 58 20.25 4.36 -24.49
CA LYS A 58 20.29 5.74 -25.01
C LYS A 58 21.32 6.65 -24.32
N SER A 59 22.20 6.11 -23.47
CA SER A 59 23.22 6.90 -22.75
C SER A 59 24.59 6.96 -23.46
N ASN A 60 24.65 6.80 -24.78
CA ASN A 60 25.85 7.10 -25.58
C ASN A 60 25.49 8.14 -26.64
N ILE A 61 25.49 9.43 -26.28
CA ILE A 61 25.93 10.56 -27.12
C ILE A 61 25.95 11.83 -26.23
N SER A 62 27.18 12.31 -26.04
CA SER A 62 27.65 13.62 -25.54
C SER A 62 27.36 14.07 -24.08
N ASN A 63 28.36 13.84 -23.21
CA ASN A 63 28.69 14.71 -22.08
C ASN A 63 29.23 16.08 -22.57
N PRO A 64 29.20 17.12 -21.71
CA PRO A 64 30.45 17.77 -21.29
C PRO A 64 30.72 17.54 -19.78
N PRO A 65 31.98 17.62 -19.34
CA PRO A 65 32.39 17.11 -18.03
C PRO A 65 32.12 18.14 -16.91
N SER A 66 31.56 17.68 -15.80
CA SER A 66 31.77 18.33 -14.50
C SER A 66 31.88 17.22 -13.47
N GLU A 67 33.07 17.10 -12.92
CA GLU A 67 33.51 16.11 -11.93
C GLU A 67 32.71 16.24 -10.63
N CYS A 68 32.30 15.10 -10.08
CA CYS A 68 32.22 14.83 -8.64
C CYS A 68 32.13 13.31 -8.50
N ASP A 69 33.23 12.72 -8.07
CA ASP A 69 33.36 11.37 -7.54
C ASP A 69 32.23 11.03 -6.56
N GLN A 70 31.85 9.75 -6.47
CA GLN A 70 32.27 8.94 -5.31
C GLN A 70 31.42 7.63 -5.14
N GLU A 71 32.12 6.49 -5.33
CA GLU A 71 31.95 5.05 -4.97
C GLU A 71 30.56 4.38 -4.76
N VAL A 72 30.34 3.05 -4.73
CA VAL A 72 30.88 1.76 -5.21
C VAL A 72 29.85 0.70 -4.73
N LEU A 73 29.58 -0.33 -5.53
CA LEU A 73 29.40 -1.77 -5.18
C LEU A 73 28.47 -2.16 -3.99
N SER A 74 27.70 -3.24 -3.94
CA SER A 74 27.40 -4.40 -4.77
C SER A 74 26.28 -5.18 -4.04
N ALA A 75 25.68 -6.13 -4.77
CA ALA A 75 24.97 -7.34 -4.36
C ALA A 75 24.71 -7.63 -2.85
N ASP A 76 23.48 -8.04 -2.52
CA ASP A 76 23.15 -9.46 -2.34
C ASP A 76 21.75 -9.67 -1.72
N LEU A 77 21.02 -10.60 -2.30
CA LEU A 77 19.77 -11.14 -1.77
C LEU A 77 20.08 -12.44 -1.00
N PRO A 78 19.59 -12.61 0.23
CA PRO A 78 19.43 -13.93 0.82
C PRO A 78 17.94 -14.32 0.92
N TYR A 79 17.58 -15.37 0.19
CA TYR A 79 16.47 -16.25 0.53
C TYR A 79 16.88 -17.10 1.73
N ILE A 80 16.15 -17.03 2.85
CA ILE A 80 16.21 -18.05 3.92
C ILE A 80 14.78 -18.32 4.39
N GLY A 81 14.30 -19.54 4.10
CA GLY A 81 13.16 -20.13 4.78
C GLY A 81 13.56 -20.71 6.13
N SER A 82 12.62 -20.72 7.08
CA SER A 82 12.66 -21.61 8.25
C SER A 82 11.25 -21.83 8.80
N LYS A 83 10.89 -23.12 8.89
CA LYS A 83 9.75 -23.67 9.63
C LYS A 83 9.93 -23.39 11.13
N GLY A 84 8.86 -23.00 11.80
CA GLY A 84 8.73 -23.07 13.26
C GLY A 84 7.28 -23.34 13.63
N LYS A 85 7.01 -24.54 14.16
CA LYS A 85 5.73 -24.93 14.77
C LYS A 85 5.80 -24.62 16.26
N ALA A 86 4.77 -24.02 16.85
CA ALA A 86 4.36 -24.28 18.22
C ALA A 86 2.93 -23.75 18.46
N ALA A 87 2.18 -24.55 19.20
CA ALA A 87 0.77 -24.37 19.52
C ALA A 87 0.58 -23.69 20.89
N VAL A 88 -0.69 -23.30 21.12
CA VAL A 88 -1.35 -23.04 22.41
C VAL A 88 -1.13 -21.67 23.06
N GLY A 89 -2.26 -21.01 23.34
CA GLY A 89 -2.33 -19.88 24.27
C GLY A 89 -3.58 -19.03 24.14
N LEU A 90 -4.74 -19.59 24.47
CA LEU A 90 -5.95 -18.80 24.75
C LEU A 90 -5.67 -17.84 25.91
N ASN A 91 -6.05 -16.56 25.80
CA ASN A 91 -6.77 -15.88 26.88
C ASN A 91 -7.46 -14.59 26.41
N PRO A 92 -8.80 -14.49 26.57
CA PRO A 92 -9.56 -13.26 26.46
C PRO A 92 -9.52 -12.50 27.80
N ASN A 93 -9.04 -11.25 27.78
CA ASN A 93 -9.18 -10.39 28.94
C ASN A 93 -10.64 -9.99 29.14
N LYS A 94 -11.23 -10.65 30.13
CA LYS A 94 -12.53 -10.40 30.73
C LYS A 94 -12.39 -9.29 31.77
N CYS A 95 -13.06 -8.17 31.56
CA CYS A 95 -13.52 -7.29 32.64
C CYS A 95 -15.04 -7.22 32.57
N LYS A 96 -15.68 -7.82 33.56
CA LYS A 96 -17.12 -7.78 33.82
C LYS A 96 -17.52 -6.39 34.35
N GLY A 97 -18.72 -5.93 34.00
CA GLY A 97 -19.59 -5.21 34.93
C GLY A 97 -20.07 -3.83 34.49
N GLY A 98 -21.39 -3.61 34.58
CA GLY A 98 -22.02 -2.29 34.68
C GLY A 98 -22.87 -1.88 33.48
N LYS A 99 -24.19 -2.06 33.57
CA LYS A 99 -25.17 -1.64 32.57
C LYS A 99 -25.63 -0.20 32.84
N ASP A 100 -24.73 0.77 33.03
CA ASP A 100 -25.16 2.08 33.58
C ASP A 100 -24.55 3.32 32.88
N ALA A 101 -23.82 3.14 31.77
CA ALA A 101 -23.15 4.26 31.08
C ALA A 101 -23.97 4.93 29.96
N VAL A 102 -25.22 4.51 29.72
CA VAL A 102 -26.05 5.02 28.61
C VAL A 102 -26.97 6.18 28.98
N ASP A 103 -27.09 6.54 30.27
CA ASP A 103 -28.08 7.53 30.72
C ASP A 103 -27.50 8.94 30.90
N LEU A 104 -26.24 9.08 31.31
CA LEU A 104 -25.59 10.40 31.47
C LEU A 104 -25.34 11.13 30.14
N ALA A 105 -25.19 10.41 29.02
CA ALA A 105 -24.96 11.02 27.71
C ALA A 105 -26.25 11.53 27.04
N LYS A 106 -27.44 11.06 27.47
CA LYS A 106 -28.72 11.48 26.90
C LYS A 106 -29.24 12.78 27.52
N GLU A 107 -28.93 13.03 28.78
CA GLU A 107 -29.43 14.18 29.53
C GLU A 107 -28.83 15.52 29.04
N SER A 108 -27.54 15.53 28.68
CA SER A 108 -26.86 16.73 28.16
C SER A 108 -27.49 17.26 26.86
N ARG A 109 -27.98 16.35 26.01
CA ARG A 109 -28.59 16.70 24.70
C ARG A 109 -30.00 17.28 24.83
N ALA A 110 -30.76 16.91 25.85
CA ALA A 110 -32.10 17.44 26.09
C ALA A 110 -32.04 18.88 26.61
N LYS A 111 -31.10 19.19 27.51
CA LYS A 111 -30.95 20.51 28.14
C LYS A 111 -30.57 21.64 27.17
N ALA A 112 -29.88 21.33 26.07
CA ALA A 112 -29.51 22.32 25.05
C ALA A 112 -30.67 22.75 24.13
N ARG A 113 -31.77 21.99 24.07
CA ARG A 113 -32.89 22.26 23.15
C ARG A 113 -33.99 23.16 23.74
N ALA A 114 -33.89 23.51 25.01
CA ALA A 114 -34.92 24.26 25.74
C ALA A 114 -34.59 25.76 25.91
N ARG A 115 -33.81 26.35 25.00
CA ARG A 115 -33.52 27.79 24.95
C ARG A 115 -34.11 28.43 23.70
#